data_AF-A0A1X2FFI5-F1
#
_entry.id   AF-A0A1X2FFI5-F1
#
_cell.length_a   1.000
_cell.length_b   1.000
_cell.length_c   1.000
_cell.angle_alpha   90.00
_cell.angle_beta   90.00
_cell.angle_gamma   90.00
#
_symmetry.space_group_name_H-M   'P 1'
#
loop_
_entity.id
_entity.type
_entity.pdbx_description
1 polymer ?
#
loop_
_entity_poly.entity_id
_entity_poly.type
_entity_poly.pdbx_seq_one_letter_code
_entity_poly.pdbx_strand_id
1 'polypeptide(L)'
;MEQLIALADAAGLSMPHMAMAFAISHPGVSSAILGARTMEQLEDLLSGLDVVLTDDVLDRIDEIVPPGSDVGTLDQAYVPPAMQLTELRRRSLNNRCAIDRPDGRQDSCRFSN
;
A
#
# COMPACT_ATOMS: atom_id res chain seq x y z
N MET A 1 3.10 -20.76 -2.96
CA MET A 1 2.91 -20.00 -1.71
C MET A 1 3.44 -20.75 -0.50
N GLU A 2 3.10 -22.02 -0.29
CA GLU A 2 3.65 -22.84 0.82
C GLU A 2 5.18 -22.89 0.87
N GLN A 3 5.84 -22.89 -0.30
CA GLN A 3 7.31 -22.87 -0.39
C GLN A 3 7.94 -21.60 0.20
N LEU A 4 7.26 -20.44 0.13
CA LEU A 4 7.76 -19.20 0.72
C LEU A 4 7.64 -19.22 2.24
N ILE A 5 6.59 -19.84 2.79
CA ILE A 5 6.43 -20.00 4.23
C ILE A 5 7.60 -20.84 4.79
N ALA A 6 7.90 -21.97 4.13
CA ALA A 6 9.01 -22.82 4.52
C ALA A 6 10.38 -22.11 4.40
N LEU A 7 10.54 -21.23 3.40
CA LEU A 7 11.75 -20.41 3.26
C LEU A 7 11.88 -19.39 4.38
N ALA A 8 10.79 -18.71 4.76
CA ALA A 8 10.76 -17.76 5.86
C ALA A 8 11.15 -18.45 7.18
N ASP A 9 10.55 -19.62 7.45
CA ASP A 9 10.87 -20.42 8.63
C ASP A 9 12.34 -20.86 8.65
N ALA A 10 12.90 -21.27 7.50
CA ALA A 10 14.31 -21.64 7.38
C ALA A 10 15.26 -20.45 7.58
N ALA A 11 14.84 -19.23 7.20
CA ALA A 11 15.56 -18.00 7.44
C ALA A 11 15.36 -17.44 8.87
N GLY A 12 14.50 -18.07 9.69
CA GLY A 12 14.15 -17.59 11.02
C GLY A 12 13.34 -16.29 11.02
N LEU A 13 12.66 -15.99 9.91
CA LEU A 13 11.87 -14.77 9.71
C LEU A 13 10.38 -15.09 9.69
N SER A 14 9.57 -14.15 10.18
CA SER A 14 8.14 -14.22 9.88
C SER A 14 7.91 -13.94 8.39
N MET A 15 6.90 -14.57 7.80
CA MET A 15 6.48 -14.29 6.42
C MET A 15 6.25 -12.78 6.15
N PRO A 16 5.57 -12.00 7.02
CA PRO A 16 5.41 -10.58 6.80
C PRO A 16 6.73 -9.79 6.89
N HIS A 17 7.67 -10.18 7.77
CA HIS A 17 8.99 -9.55 7.82
C HIS A 17 9.81 -9.83 6.57
N MET A 18 9.82 -11.09 6.09
CA MET A 18 10.51 -11.45 4.85
C MET A 18 9.93 -10.69 3.66
N ALA A 19 8.60 -10.58 3.56
CA ALA A 19 7.94 -9.81 2.50
C ALA A 19 8.31 -8.32 2.56
N MET A 20 8.43 -7.75 3.76
CA MET A 20 8.82 -6.36 3.95
C MET A 20 10.26 -6.10 3.54
N ALA A 21 11.18 -6.93 4.05
CA ALA A 21 12.60 -6.87 3.74
C ALA A 21 12.84 -7.05 2.23
N PHE A 22 12.11 -7.94 1.58
CA PHE A 22 12.13 -8.10 0.12
C PHE A 22 11.72 -6.80 -0.58
N ALA A 23 10.59 -6.21 -0.22
CA ALA A 23 10.09 -5.00 -0.88
C ALA A 23 11.07 -3.82 -0.76
N ILE A 24 11.66 -3.58 0.41
CA ILE A 24 12.59 -2.47 0.63
C ILE A 24 14.00 -2.69 0.05
N SER A 25 14.38 -3.94 -0.22
CA SER A 25 15.69 -4.27 -0.80
C SER A 25 15.83 -3.84 -2.26
N HIS A 26 14.72 -3.55 -2.94
CA HIS A 26 14.72 -3.20 -4.36
C HIS A 26 14.93 -1.70 -4.58
N PRO A 27 15.94 -1.28 -5.37
CA PRO A 27 16.26 0.13 -5.58
C PRO A 27 15.15 0.92 -6.30
N GLY A 28 14.22 0.24 -6.98
CA GLY A 28 13.06 0.84 -7.62
C GLY A 28 11.90 1.17 -6.67
N VAL A 29 11.97 0.75 -5.41
CA VAL A 29 10.90 0.94 -4.42
C VAL A 29 11.19 2.20 -3.59
N SER A 30 10.34 3.21 -3.71
CA SER A 30 10.46 4.46 -2.93
C SER A 30 9.88 4.33 -1.53
N SER A 31 8.79 3.57 -1.37
CA SER A 31 8.14 3.31 -0.10
C SER A 31 7.38 1.98 -0.11
N ALA A 32 7.38 1.29 1.02
CA ALA A 32 6.51 0.17 1.27
C ALA A 32 5.25 0.65 2.02
N ILE A 33 4.07 0.27 1.55
CA ILE A 33 2.79 0.67 2.16
C ILE A 33 2.29 -0.46 3.06
N LEU A 34 2.07 -0.15 4.34
CA LEU A 34 1.61 -1.10 5.35
C LEU A 34 0.13 -0.89 5.67
N GLY A 35 -0.68 -1.96 5.59
CA GLY A 35 -2.11 -1.95 5.88
C GLY A 35 -2.46 -2.53 7.27
N ALA A 36 -1.70 -2.21 8.32
CA ALA A 36 -1.95 -2.75 9.66
C ALA A 36 -3.28 -2.23 10.23
N ARG A 37 -4.12 -3.14 10.73
CA ARG A 37 -5.44 -2.79 11.31
C ARG A 37 -5.42 -2.72 12.84
N THR A 38 -4.34 -3.17 13.47
CA THR A 38 -4.12 -3.11 14.91
C THR A 38 -2.72 -2.56 15.22
N MET A 39 -2.53 -2.01 16.41
CA MET A 39 -1.21 -1.49 16.82
C MET A 39 -0.17 -2.60 16.93
N GLU A 40 -0.55 -3.76 17.47
CA GLU A 40 0.33 -4.92 17.58
C GLU A 40 0.86 -5.39 16.21
N GLN A 41 0.02 -5.39 15.17
CA GLN A 41 0.46 -5.71 13.81
C GLN A 41 1.46 -4.68 13.28
N LEU A 42 1.24 -3.41 13.58
CA LEU A 42 2.14 -2.35 13.17
C LEU A 42 3.50 -2.49 13.88
N GLU A 43 3.49 -2.65 15.20
CA GLU A 43 4.71 -2.82 16.01
C GLU A 43 5.51 -4.05 15.58
N ASP A 44 4.83 -5.18 15.34
CA ASP A 44 5.46 -6.40 14.82
C ASP A 44 6.12 -6.13 13.46
N LEU A 45 5.40 -5.53 12.50
CA LEU A 45 5.95 -5.20 11.18
C LEU A 45 7.14 -4.24 11.26
N LEU A 46 7.06 -3.23 12.15
CA LEU A 46 8.14 -2.27 12.35
C LEU A 46 9.39 -2.92 12.94
N SER A 47 9.23 -3.90 13.84
CA SER A 47 10.36 -4.64 14.43
C SER A 47 11.17 -5.43 13.40
N GLY A 48 10.55 -5.82 12.28
CA GLY A 48 11.19 -6.53 11.19
C GLY A 48 11.81 -5.65 10.11
N LEU A 49 11.78 -4.31 10.25
CA LEU A 49 12.32 -3.41 9.22
C LEU A 49 13.84 -3.42 9.09
N ASP A 50 14.54 -3.76 10.18
CA ASP A 50 16.00 -3.84 10.19
C ASP A 50 16.53 -5.18 9.64
N VAL A 51 15.64 -6.07 9.20
CA VAL A 51 16.00 -7.35 8.61
C VAL A 51 16.58 -7.14 7.22
N VAL A 52 17.78 -7.66 7.01
CA VAL A 52 18.45 -7.68 5.70
C VAL A 52 18.40 -9.10 5.16
N LEU A 53 17.80 -9.28 3.98
CA LEU A 53 17.83 -10.56 3.27
C LEU A 53 19.20 -10.75 2.62
N THR A 54 19.74 -11.96 2.72
CA THR A 54 20.96 -12.34 2.00
C THR A 54 20.65 -12.66 0.55
N ASP A 55 21.67 -12.59 -0.31
CA ASP A 55 21.55 -12.93 -1.73
C ASP A 55 21.00 -14.35 -1.92
N ASP A 56 21.43 -15.33 -1.12
CA ASP A 56 20.91 -16.70 -1.17
C ASP A 56 19.39 -16.80 -0.95
N VAL A 57 18.83 -15.97 -0.06
CA VAL A 57 17.39 -15.95 0.21
C VAL A 57 16.64 -15.28 -0.95
N LEU A 58 17.21 -14.21 -1.51
CA LEU A 58 16.65 -13.53 -2.68
C LEU A 58 16.65 -14.43 -3.92
N ASP A 59 17.76 -15.12 -4.18
CA ASP A 59 17.87 -16.10 -5.27
C ASP A 59 16.83 -17.22 -5.12
N ARG A 60 16.62 -17.70 -3.88
CA ARG A 60 15.61 -18.72 -3.60
C ARG A 60 14.18 -18.20 -3.79
N ILE A 61 13.92 -16.93 -3.49
CA ILE A 61 12.63 -16.29 -3.79
C ILE A 61 12.41 -16.25 -5.30
N ASP A 62 13.41 -15.86 -6.08
CA ASP A 62 13.34 -15.81 -7.55
C ASP A 62 13.12 -17.20 -8.18
N GLU A 63 13.68 -18.25 -7.59
CA GLU A 63 13.39 -19.64 -8.01
C GLU A 63 11.93 -20.04 -7.76
N ILE A 64 11.33 -19.57 -6.66
CA ILE A 64 9.93 -19.88 -6.31
C ILE A 64 8.96 -19.01 -7.12
N VAL A 65 9.29 -17.74 -7.34
CA VAL A 65 8.51 -16.77 -8.11
C VAL A 65 9.43 -16.08 -9.11
N PRO A 66 9.52 -16.59 -10.35
CA PRO A 66 10.38 -15.98 -11.36
C PRO A 66 10.01 -14.52 -11.61
N PRO A 67 11.00 -13.62 -11.78
CA PRO A 67 10.75 -12.21 -12.02
C PRO A 67 9.91 -12.00 -13.28
N GLY A 68 8.94 -11.07 -13.22
CA GLY A 68 7.99 -10.82 -14.30
C GLY A 68 6.79 -11.76 -14.33
N SER A 69 6.63 -12.63 -13.34
CA SER A 69 5.40 -13.39 -13.12
C SER A 69 4.30 -12.46 -12.58
N ASP A 70 3.33 -12.12 -13.41
CA ASP A 70 2.16 -11.33 -13.01
C ASP A 70 0.99 -12.27 -12.66
N VAL A 71 0.35 -12.04 -11.51
CA VAL A 71 -0.80 -12.83 -11.04
C VAL A 71 -2.10 -12.33 -11.68
N GLY A 72 -2.12 -11.18 -12.36
CA GLY A 72 -3.34 -10.71 -13.03
C GLY A 72 -3.14 -9.61 -14.07
N THR A 73 -3.28 -9.96 -15.36
CA THR A 73 -3.37 -9.02 -16.50
C THR A 73 -4.51 -7.99 -16.40
N LEU A 74 -5.45 -8.14 -15.47
CA LEU A 74 -6.74 -7.43 -15.45
C LEU A 74 -6.74 -6.09 -14.70
N ASP A 75 -5.81 -5.83 -13.79
CA ASP A 75 -5.86 -4.63 -12.93
C ASP A 75 -5.35 -3.36 -13.65
N GLN A 76 -4.61 -3.52 -14.76
CA GLN A 76 -4.09 -2.39 -15.55
C GLN A 76 -5.16 -1.67 -16.40
N ALA A 77 -6.35 -2.25 -16.59
CA ALA A 77 -7.37 -1.72 -17.50
C ALA A 77 -8.51 -0.94 -16.80
N TYR A 78 -8.57 -0.94 -15.47
CA TYR A 78 -9.62 -0.24 -14.75
C TYR A 78 -9.37 1.27 -14.75
N VAL A 79 -10.08 1.99 -15.61
CA VAL A 79 -10.11 3.45 -15.63
C VAL A 79 -11.28 3.92 -14.75
N PRO A 80 -11.04 4.45 -13.54
CA PRO A 80 -12.12 4.86 -12.65
C PRO A 80 -12.94 6.00 -13.30
N PRO A 81 -14.27 6.07 -13.08
CA PRO A 81 -15.13 7.09 -13.69
C PRO A 81 -14.67 8.53 -13.48
N ALA A 82 -14.03 8.84 -12.34
CA ALA A 82 -13.46 10.16 -12.06
C ALA A 82 -12.33 10.58 -13.03
N MET A 83 -11.67 9.64 -13.69
CA MET A 83 -10.69 9.95 -14.74
C MET A 83 -11.38 10.37 -16.03
N GLN A 84 -12.57 9.81 -16.32
CA GLN A 84 -13.36 10.08 -17.53
C GLN A 84 -14.28 11.30 -17.37
N LEU A 85 -14.85 11.48 -16.19
CA LEU A 85 -15.85 12.47 -15.85
C LEU A 85 -15.27 13.51 -14.86
N THR A 86 -15.08 14.74 -15.34
CA THR A 86 -14.38 15.79 -14.59
C THR A 86 -15.12 16.21 -13.32
N GLU A 87 -16.45 16.18 -13.36
CA GLU A 87 -17.35 16.49 -12.26
C GLU A 87 -17.23 15.52 -11.07
N LEU A 88 -16.79 14.29 -11.32
CA LEU A 88 -16.62 13.26 -10.29
C LEU A 88 -15.25 13.32 -9.59
N ARG A 89 -14.33 14.17 -10.05
CA ARG A 89 -12.97 14.29 -9.46
C ARG A 89 -12.96 14.97 -8.10
N ARG A 90 -13.98 15.76 -7.79
CA ARG A 90 -14.03 16.58 -6.58
C ARG A 90 -15.38 16.38 -5.90
N ARG A 91 -15.38 16.32 -4.58
CA ARG A 91 -16.63 16.41 -3.80
C ARG A 91 -17.36 17.72 -4.15
N SER A 92 -18.69 17.72 -4.07
CA SER A 92 -19.48 18.96 -4.20
C SER A 92 -19.00 19.98 -3.17
N LEU A 93 -19.09 21.29 -3.48
CA LEU A 93 -18.56 22.37 -2.64
C LEU A 93 -19.00 22.25 -1.17
N ASN A 94 -20.25 21.82 -0.93
CA ASN A 94 -20.81 21.63 0.40
C ASN A 94 -20.19 20.47 1.19
N ASN A 95 -19.51 19.53 0.52
CA ASN A 95 -18.90 18.32 1.09
C ASN A 95 -17.37 18.32 0.95
N ARG A 96 -16.75 19.46 0.64
CA ARG A 96 -15.28 19.58 0.55
C ARG A 96 -14.61 19.82 1.90
N CYS A 97 -15.35 20.31 2.89
CA CYS A 97 -14.83 20.49 4.23
C CYS A 97 -14.83 19.15 4.99
N ALA A 98 -13.79 18.90 5.78
CA ALA A 98 -13.72 17.74 6.68
C ALA A 98 -14.63 17.90 7.92
N ILE A 99 -15.07 19.13 8.20
CA ILE A 99 -15.96 19.46 9.31
C ILE A 99 -17.36 19.61 8.73
N ASP A 100 -18.31 18.79 9.20
CA ASP A 100 -19.73 18.99 8.94
C ASP A 100 -20.15 20.30 9.58
N ARG A 101 -20.67 21.25 8.79
CA ARG A 101 -21.23 22.48 9.33
C ARG A 101 -22.71 22.22 9.63
N PRO A 102 -23.13 22.13 10.90
CA PRO A 102 -24.54 22.06 11.20
C PRO A 102 -25.15 23.45 10.96
N ASP A 103 -26.31 23.44 10.32
CA ASP A 103 -27.27 24.54 10.20
C ASP A 103 -27.12 25.52 9.03
N GLY A 104 -28.25 25.65 8.32
CA GLY A 104 -28.48 26.30 7.03
C GLY A 104 -28.51 27.82 7.09
N ARG A 105 -27.62 28.44 7.87
CA ARG A 105 -27.41 29.89 7.77
C ARG A 105 -26.53 30.17 6.57
N GLN A 106 -27.14 30.58 5.45
CA GLN A 106 -26.42 31.18 4.33
C GLN A 106 -25.83 32.52 4.80
N ASP A 107 -24.80 32.46 5.64
CA ASP A 107 -23.97 33.61 5.91
C ASP A 107 -23.17 33.81 4.64
N SER A 108 -23.66 34.76 3.85
CA SER A 108 -23.07 35.20 2.61
C SER A 108 -21.59 35.46 2.85
N CYS A 109 -20.74 34.51 2.47
CA CYS A 109 -19.40 34.83 2.01
C CYS A 109 -19.59 35.61 0.70
N ARG A 110 -20.03 36.86 0.83
CA ARG A 110 -19.81 37.90 -0.16
C ARG A 110 -18.30 38.04 -0.24
N PHE A 111 -17.70 37.31 -1.17
CA PHE A 111 -16.45 37.77 -1.75
C PHE A 111 -16.79 39.04 -2.53
N SER A 112 -16.73 40.18 -1.83
CA SER A 112 -16.56 41.48 -2.46
C SER A 112 -15.12 41.55 -2.95
N ASN A 113 -14.91 41.43 -4.26
CA ASN A 113 -14.37 42.50 -5.11
C ASN A 113 -14.61 42.15 -6.57
#